data_AF-A0A2A4I2D1-F1
#
_entry.id   AF-A0A2A4I2D1-F1
#
_cell.length_a   1.000
_cell.length_b   1.000
_cell.length_c   1.000
_cell.angle_alpha   90.00
_cell.angle_beta   90.00
_cell.angle_gamma   90.00
#
_symmetry.space_group_name_H-M   'P 1'
#
loop_
_entity.id
_entity.type
_entity.pdbx_description
1 polymer ?
#
loop_
_entity_poly.entity_id
_entity_poly.type
_entity_poly.pdbx_seq_one_letter_code
_entity_poly.pdbx_strand_id
1 'polypeptide(L)'
;MQRGTWAAIGIVAMIGMPAAAAETVRGTAQIDGVDSAIELQTGEGIGELRYRPLAGAARWETVPLDTLAPVSAILADRRLAFLHDAITRWGGEDVSPLRDAMIARTRAAWEKGRAGTRAAQPAQGAVRTRVRALLQYVAALRDAGRWPEAIALLREERDVHPLKNDWDRSEWSSMSLAIAGAQAEQGRIDEAVATLDDTAARLGASPYAINAELQAASMLALAGRYAEASPHFDRAERAFATVAKRAQVVPGAMVQFDTVRACVLHGLGRTAEAAALLARIDQAASPESRRYAPPPNRDLIERAAICMKDAEALAAVWRRDLERLPVGSAMLVTVQPGFRQPYYDAATLERARAILGAPPPLRILPDRYAPALNSWR
;
A
#
# COMPACT_ATOMS: atom_id res chain seq x y z
N MET A 1 -5.93 30.75 60.83
CA MET A 1 -4.76 30.60 59.93
C MET A 1 -5.20 29.87 58.68
N GLN A 2 -5.55 30.62 57.62
CA GLN A 2 -5.76 30.07 56.27
C GLN A 2 -4.41 29.98 55.55
N ARG A 3 -4.12 28.86 54.91
CA ARG A 3 -3.06 28.74 53.91
C ARG A 3 -3.72 28.33 52.59
N GLY A 4 -3.69 29.25 51.62
CA GLY A 4 -4.08 29.00 50.24
C GLY A 4 -2.90 28.47 49.45
N THR A 5 -3.11 27.36 48.75
CA THR A 5 -2.20 26.81 47.73
C THR A 5 -2.59 27.35 46.37
N TRP A 6 -1.66 28.06 45.73
CA TRP A 6 -1.77 28.51 44.34
C TRP A 6 -1.34 27.38 43.40
N ALA A 7 -2.24 26.96 42.50
CA ALA A 7 -1.93 26.07 41.39
C ALA A 7 -1.53 26.93 40.16
N ALA A 8 -0.28 26.82 39.73
CA ALA A 8 0.20 27.43 38.49
C ALA A 8 -0.24 26.54 37.31
N ILE A 9 -1.20 27.03 36.52
CA ILE A 9 -1.58 26.45 35.23
C ILE A 9 -0.59 26.98 34.19
N GLY A 10 0.42 26.17 33.84
CA GLY A 10 1.31 26.44 32.72
C GLY A 10 0.59 26.17 31.40
N ILE A 11 0.20 27.24 30.69
CA ILE A 11 -0.25 27.16 29.30
C ILE A 11 1.00 26.93 28.43
N VAL A 12 1.17 25.71 27.95
CA VAL A 12 2.13 25.41 26.89
C VAL A 12 1.52 25.91 25.57
N ALA A 13 1.94 27.09 25.13
CA ALA A 13 1.65 27.56 23.79
C ALA A 13 2.44 26.70 22.79
N MET A 14 1.74 25.81 22.07
CA MET A 14 2.31 25.16 20.88
C MET A 14 2.55 26.24 19.84
N ILE A 15 3.82 26.57 19.59
CA ILE A 15 4.23 27.40 18.47
C ILE A 15 3.92 26.59 17.21
N GLY A 16 2.77 26.85 16.60
CA GLY A 16 2.42 26.28 15.31
C GLY A 16 3.43 26.75 14.28
N MET A 17 4.14 25.81 13.66
CA MET A 17 4.93 26.12 12.47
C MET A 17 3.99 26.70 11.41
N PRO A 18 4.36 27.80 10.73
CA PRO A 18 3.52 28.38 9.69
C PRO A 18 3.29 27.34 8.59
N ALA A 19 2.04 27.13 8.22
CA ALA A 19 1.69 26.26 7.09
C ALA A 19 2.44 26.74 5.84
N ALA A 20 3.13 25.83 5.14
CA ALA A 20 3.79 26.16 3.89
C ALA A 20 2.75 26.72 2.90
N ALA A 21 3.04 27.88 2.31
CA ALA A 21 2.15 28.51 1.33
C ALA A 21 1.96 27.60 0.12
N ALA A 22 0.75 27.58 -0.44
CA ALA A 22 0.47 26.84 -1.67
C ALA A 22 1.40 27.30 -2.79
N GLU A 23 2.18 26.37 -3.34
CA GLU A 23 3.17 26.60 -4.39
C GLU A 23 2.80 25.76 -5.62
N THR A 24 2.88 26.37 -6.82
CA THR A 24 2.81 25.66 -8.10
C THR A 24 4.17 25.68 -8.78
N VAL A 25 4.73 24.50 -9.07
CA VAL A 25 5.98 24.34 -9.81
C VAL A 25 5.72 23.62 -11.12
N ARG A 26 6.30 24.14 -12.21
CA ARG A 26 6.15 23.58 -13.55
C ARG A 26 7.52 23.26 -14.14
N GLY A 27 7.58 22.21 -14.94
CA GLY A 27 8.79 21.82 -15.67
C GLY A 27 8.49 20.76 -16.72
N THR A 28 9.56 20.16 -17.24
CA THR A 28 9.48 19.07 -18.21
C THR A 28 10.33 17.89 -17.76
N ALA A 29 9.90 16.68 -18.10
CA ALA A 29 10.60 15.44 -17.80
C ALA A 29 10.25 14.36 -18.83
N GLN A 30 11.13 13.38 -19.02
CA GLN A 30 10.84 12.21 -19.87
C GLN A 30 10.08 11.13 -19.10
N ILE A 31 8.78 10.99 -19.39
CA ILE A 31 7.92 9.97 -18.78
C ILE A 31 7.62 8.92 -19.86
N ASP A 32 7.92 7.66 -19.57
CA ASP A 32 7.76 6.54 -20.51
C ASP A 32 8.41 6.80 -21.89
N GLY A 33 9.61 7.39 -21.87
CA GLY A 33 10.36 7.76 -23.09
C GLY A 33 9.81 8.98 -23.84
N VAL A 34 8.80 9.68 -23.31
CA VAL A 34 8.16 10.82 -23.97
C VAL A 34 8.37 12.11 -23.15
N ASP A 35 8.82 13.17 -23.80
CA ASP A 35 8.91 14.49 -23.18
C ASP A 35 7.52 14.95 -22.73
N SER A 36 7.38 15.22 -21.44
CA SER A 36 6.11 15.51 -20.79
C SER A 36 6.19 16.81 -20.02
N ALA A 37 5.10 17.59 -20.07
CA ALA A 37 4.90 18.71 -19.15
C ALA A 37 4.50 18.16 -17.78
N ILE A 38 5.09 18.70 -16.72
CA ILE A 38 4.83 18.33 -15.34
C ILE A 38 4.39 19.57 -14.56
N GLU A 39 3.38 19.41 -13.73
CA GLU A 39 2.91 20.44 -12.79
C GLU A 39 2.74 19.83 -11.40
N LEU A 40 3.44 20.38 -10.42
CA LEU A 40 3.23 20.11 -8.99
C LEU A 40 2.43 21.25 -8.40
N GLN A 41 1.35 20.93 -7.71
CA GLN A 41 0.57 21.88 -6.91
C GLN A 41 0.56 21.40 -5.47
N THR A 42 1.07 22.23 -4.56
CA THR A 42 1.08 21.96 -3.12
C THR A 42 0.00 22.79 -2.43
N GLY A 43 -0.54 22.25 -1.34
CA GLY A 43 -1.56 22.90 -0.52
C GLY A 43 -1.41 22.53 0.96
N GLU A 44 -2.44 22.79 1.74
CA GLU A 44 -2.44 22.54 3.19
C GLU A 44 -2.49 21.02 3.49
N GLY A 45 -1.32 20.38 3.54
CA GLY A 45 -1.18 18.95 3.83
C GLY A 45 -1.68 18.00 2.73
N ILE A 46 -2.03 18.53 1.56
CA ILE A 46 -2.36 17.77 0.34
C ILE A 46 -1.68 18.43 -0.86
N GLY A 47 -1.34 17.61 -1.85
CA GLY A 47 -0.83 18.09 -3.12
C GLY A 47 -1.32 17.26 -4.28
N GLU A 48 -0.99 17.71 -5.48
CA GLU A 48 -1.29 17.03 -6.72
C GLU A 48 -0.10 17.18 -7.66
N LEU A 49 0.35 16.09 -8.26
CA LEU A 49 1.24 16.13 -9.42
C LEU A 49 0.45 15.73 -10.66
N ARG A 50 0.55 16.53 -11.71
CA ARG A 50 -0.05 16.23 -13.01
C ARG A 50 1.00 16.17 -14.08
N TYR A 51 0.82 15.29 -15.05
CA TYR A 51 1.68 15.21 -16.22
C TYR A 51 0.92 14.92 -17.50
N ARG A 52 1.48 15.33 -18.64
CA ARG A 52 1.02 14.93 -19.97
C ARG A 52 2.16 14.98 -20.98
N PRO A 53 2.16 14.12 -22.01
CA PRO A 53 3.02 14.30 -23.17
C PRO A 53 2.96 15.72 -23.75
N LEU A 54 4.10 16.28 -24.14
CA LEU A 54 4.17 17.55 -24.85
C LEU A 54 3.64 17.43 -26.28
N ALA A 55 3.85 16.26 -26.89
CA ALA A 55 3.32 15.95 -28.21
C ALA A 55 1.89 15.39 -28.11
N GLY A 56 0.99 15.95 -28.92
CA GLY A 56 -0.39 15.48 -29.05
C GLY A 56 -1.39 16.10 -28.06
N ALA A 57 -2.65 15.70 -28.19
CA ALA A 57 -3.78 16.20 -27.38
C ALA A 57 -4.05 15.31 -26.15
N ALA A 58 -3.01 14.76 -25.53
CA ALA A 58 -3.16 13.88 -24.37
C ALA A 58 -3.76 14.65 -23.18
N ARG A 59 -4.62 13.95 -22.42
CA ARG A 59 -5.18 14.48 -21.17
C ARG A 59 -4.11 14.48 -20.09
N TRP A 60 -4.26 15.40 -19.12
CA TRP A 60 -3.47 15.37 -17.90
C TRP A 60 -3.77 14.11 -17.11
N GLU A 61 -2.73 13.33 -16.83
CA GLU A 61 -2.72 12.32 -15.78
C GLU A 61 -2.48 13.00 -14.44
N THR A 62 -2.90 12.36 -13.36
CA THR A 62 -2.94 12.99 -12.03
C THR A 62 -2.58 11.98 -10.95
N VAL A 63 -1.55 12.32 -10.18
CA VAL A 63 -1.04 11.59 -9.02
C VAL A 63 -1.39 12.41 -7.78
N PRO A 64 -2.38 11.97 -6.97
CA PRO A 64 -2.69 12.63 -5.72
C PRO A 64 -1.53 12.45 -4.74
N LEU A 65 -1.14 13.52 -4.05
CA LEU A 65 -0.13 13.54 -3.00
C LEU A 65 -0.81 13.69 -1.64
N ASP A 66 -1.78 12.82 -1.39
CA ASP A 66 -2.53 12.72 -0.14
C ASP A 66 -1.98 11.62 0.78
N THR A 67 -1.05 10.81 0.29
CA THR A 67 -0.31 9.79 1.05
C THR A 67 1.19 9.95 0.83
N LEU A 68 2.00 9.29 1.66
CA LEU A 68 3.45 9.50 1.71
C LEU A 68 4.22 8.69 0.66
N ALA A 69 3.65 7.57 0.20
CA ALA A 69 4.24 6.73 -0.84
C ALA A 69 4.51 7.48 -2.16
N PRO A 70 3.53 8.18 -2.78
CA PRO A 70 3.79 8.92 -4.02
C PRO A 70 4.78 10.08 -3.81
N VAL A 71 4.78 10.74 -2.65
CA VAL A 71 5.75 11.80 -2.32
C VAL A 71 7.17 11.23 -2.27
N SER A 72 7.35 10.10 -1.58
CA SER A 72 8.64 9.41 -1.49
C SER A 72 9.11 8.91 -2.86
N ALA A 73 8.21 8.39 -3.68
CA ALA A 73 8.50 7.98 -5.04
C ALA A 73 8.96 9.15 -5.92
N ILE A 74 8.34 10.33 -5.82
CA ILE A 74 8.77 11.53 -6.56
C ILE A 74 10.15 12.01 -6.10
N LEU A 75 10.41 12.02 -4.79
CA LEU A 75 11.74 12.36 -4.25
C LEU A 75 12.82 11.38 -4.72
N ALA A 76 12.45 10.12 -4.97
CA ALA A 76 13.30 9.05 -5.47
C ALA A 76 13.44 9.02 -7.01
N ASP A 77 12.78 9.93 -7.73
CA ASP A 77 12.83 10.01 -9.19
C ASP A 77 13.74 11.17 -9.64
N ARG A 78 14.88 10.85 -10.28
CA ARG A 78 15.82 11.86 -10.81
C ARG A 78 15.21 12.72 -11.91
N ARG A 79 14.22 12.21 -12.66
CA ARG A 79 13.55 12.98 -13.71
C ARG A 79 12.79 14.17 -13.15
N LEU A 80 12.39 14.07 -11.89
CA LEU A 80 11.60 15.05 -11.16
C LEU A 80 12.45 15.87 -10.18
N ALA A 81 13.77 15.93 -10.38
CA ALA A 81 14.69 16.61 -9.47
C ALA A 81 14.37 18.10 -9.26
N PHE A 82 13.83 18.77 -10.28
CA PHE A 82 13.39 20.15 -10.19
C PHE A 82 12.22 20.39 -9.23
N LEU A 83 11.51 19.34 -8.80
CA LEU A 83 10.43 19.41 -7.82
C LEU A 83 10.90 19.23 -6.37
N HIS A 84 12.13 18.74 -6.16
CA HIS A 84 12.59 18.27 -4.83
C HIS A 84 12.63 19.39 -3.79
N ASP A 85 13.05 20.60 -4.16
CA ASP A 85 13.10 21.74 -3.24
C ASP A 85 11.70 22.19 -2.82
N ALA A 86 10.74 22.19 -3.75
CA ALA A 86 9.35 22.53 -3.44
C ALA A 86 8.70 21.47 -2.53
N ILE A 87 8.96 20.19 -2.79
CA ILE A 87 8.49 19.10 -1.92
C ILE A 87 9.13 19.20 -0.53
N THR A 88 10.42 19.57 -0.44
CA THR A 88 11.11 19.73 0.85
C THR A 88 10.58 20.93 1.63
N ARG A 89 10.30 22.07 0.98
CA ARG A 89 9.62 23.21 1.62
C ARG A 89 8.22 22.86 2.10
N TRP A 90 7.47 22.11 1.29
CA TRP A 90 6.10 21.73 1.58
C TRP A 90 6.00 20.68 2.69
N GLY A 91 6.80 19.64 2.60
CA GLY A 91 6.73 18.48 3.49
C GLY A 91 7.74 18.45 4.61
N GLY A 92 8.71 19.36 4.64
CA GLY A 92 9.84 19.31 5.57
C GLY A 92 10.96 18.36 5.11
N GLU A 93 12.06 18.37 5.84
CA GLU A 93 13.28 17.61 5.52
C GLU A 93 13.08 16.09 5.47
N ASP A 94 12.11 15.57 6.22
CA ASP A 94 11.85 14.13 6.44
C ASP A 94 10.39 13.73 6.13
N VAL A 95 9.60 14.63 5.52
CA VAL A 95 8.16 14.49 5.26
C VAL A 95 7.25 14.31 6.49
N SER A 96 7.75 14.50 7.72
CA SER A 96 6.94 14.40 8.95
C SER A 96 5.74 15.36 8.98
N PRO A 97 5.85 16.64 8.57
CA PRO A 97 4.68 17.51 8.40
C PRO A 97 3.55 16.93 7.54
N LEU A 98 3.88 16.25 6.44
CA LEU A 98 2.85 15.61 5.58
C LEU A 98 2.22 14.41 6.25
N ARG A 99 3.00 13.63 7.01
CA ARG A 99 2.49 12.52 7.82
C ARG A 99 1.46 13.04 8.82
N ASP A 100 1.80 14.08 9.57
CA ASP A 100 0.93 14.63 10.60
C ASP A 100 -0.35 15.23 10.00
N ALA A 101 -0.23 15.94 8.88
CA ALA A 101 -1.38 16.46 8.15
C ALA A 101 -2.27 15.34 7.58
N MET A 102 -1.69 14.25 7.06
CA MET A 102 -2.41 13.08 6.59
C MET A 102 -3.23 12.43 7.71
N ILE A 103 -2.63 12.23 8.90
CA ILE A 103 -3.32 11.68 10.08
C ILE A 103 -4.47 12.60 10.48
N ALA A 104 -4.21 13.90 10.65
CA ALA A 104 -5.23 14.86 11.07
C ALA A 104 -6.41 14.92 10.09
N ARG A 105 -6.13 14.96 8.79
CA ARG A 105 -7.15 15.00 7.74
C ARG A 105 -7.99 13.72 7.70
N THR A 106 -7.35 12.55 7.72
CA THR A 106 -8.06 11.27 7.64
C THR A 106 -8.86 10.99 8.91
N ARG A 107 -8.36 11.40 10.08
CA ARG A 107 -9.12 11.38 11.33
C ARG A 107 -10.39 12.25 11.24
N ALA A 108 -10.25 13.51 10.84
CA ALA A 108 -11.38 14.42 10.72
C ALA A 108 -12.42 13.94 9.68
N ALA A 109 -11.96 13.30 8.61
CA ALA A 109 -12.79 12.63 7.61
C ALA A 109 -13.60 11.47 8.22
N TRP A 110 -12.94 10.59 8.98
CA TRP A 110 -13.59 9.47 9.68
C TRP A 110 -14.60 9.94 10.73
N GLU A 111 -14.25 10.90 11.58
CA GLU A 111 -15.15 11.47 12.60
C GLU A 111 -16.41 12.10 11.97
N LYS A 112 -16.27 12.69 10.78
CA LYS A 112 -17.40 13.25 10.00
C LYS A 112 -18.14 12.21 9.16
N GLY A 113 -17.68 10.96 9.13
CA GLY A 113 -18.23 9.89 8.27
C GLY A 113 -18.07 10.16 6.77
N ARG A 114 -17.08 10.96 6.37
CA ARG A 114 -16.82 11.35 4.97
C ARG A 114 -15.48 10.79 4.52
N ALA A 115 -15.49 9.76 3.69
CA ALA A 115 -14.26 9.24 3.12
C ALA A 115 -13.69 10.16 2.03
N GLY A 116 -12.38 10.06 1.81
CA GLY A 116 -11.75 10.56 0.59
C GLY A 116 -12.36 9.92 -0.66
N THR A 117 -12.23 10.61 -1.79
CA THR A 117 -12.90 10.24 -3.05
C THR A 117 -12.40 8.94 -3.67
N ARG A 118 -11.17 8.51 -3.34
CA ARG A 118 -10.51 7.36 -3.98
C ARG A 118 -10.21 6.24 -2.99
N ALA A 119 -10.47 5.01 -3.41
CA ALA A 119 -9.95 3.82 -2.74
C ALA A 119 -8.47 3.64 -3.13
N ALA A 120 -7.58 3.54 -2.15
CA ALA A 120 -6.18 3.20 -2.34
C ALA A 120 -5.94 1.68 -2.27
N GLN A 121 -6.91 0.93 -1.76
CA GLN A 121 -6.83 -0.53 -1.60
C GLN A 121 -8.20 -1.18 -1.89
N PRO A 122 -8.25 -2.42 -2.39
CA PRO A 122 -9.51 -3.13 -2.68
C PRO A 122 -10.53 -3.15 -1.55
N ALA A 123 -10.09 -3.34 -0.30
CA ALA A 123 -10.97 -3.33 0.87
C ALA A 123 -11.73 -2.00 1.03
N GLN A 124 -11.11 -0.86 0.69
CA GLN A 124 -11.75 0.46 0.77
C GLN A 124 -12.88 0.63 -0.26
N GLY A 125 -12.78 -0.06 -1.41
CA GLY A 125 -13.79 -0.07 -2.46
C GLY A 125 -15.00 -0.99 -2.19
N ALA A 126 -14.82 -1.94 -1.27
CA ALA A 126 -15.80 -2.96 -0.92
C ALA A 126 -16.74 -2.56 0.23
N VAL A 127 -16.60 -1.34 0.77
CA VAL A 127 -17.32 -0.87 1.97
C VAL A 127 -18.05 0.45 1.74
N ARG A 128 -19.01 0.78 2.62
CA ARG A 128 -19.71 2.07 2.64
C ARG A 128 -18.80 3.18 3.14
N THR A 129 -19.21 4.43 2.91
CA THR A 129 -18.41 5.64 3.15
C THR A 129 -17.83 5.74 4.56
N ARG A 130 -18.61 5.42 5.61
CA ARG A 130 -18.12 5.50 7.00
C ARG A 130 -16.96 4.53 7.24
N VAL A 131 -17.12 3.26 6.87
CA VAL A 131 -16.07 2.24 7.03
C VAL A 131 -14.90 2.51 6.08
N ARG A 132 -15.14 3.07 4.89
CA ARG A 132 -14.04 3.55 4.02
C ARG A 132 -13.19 4.61 4.71
N ALA A 133 -13.83 5.59 5.35
CA ALA A 133 -13.12 6.65 6.06
C ALA A 133 -12.31 6.09 7.24
N LEU A 134 -12.87 5.12 7.98
CA LEU A 134 -12.16 4.37 9.01
C LEU A 134 -10.91 3.68 8.44
N LEU A 135 -11.06 2.92 7.34
CA LEU A 135 -9.94 2.22 6.72
C LEU A 135 -8.86 3.17 6.18
N GLN A 136 -9.23 4.36 5.70
CA GLN A 136 -8.28 5.40 5.29
C GLN A 136 -7.53 6.00 6.48
N TYR A 137 -8.22 6.27 7.60
CA TYR A 137 -7.58 6.74 8.82
C TYR A 137 -6.63 5.70 9.42
N VAL A 138 -7.06 4.43 9.46
CA VAL A 138 -6.22 3.33 9.92
C VAL A 138 -5.00 3.14 9.02
N ALA A 139 -5.14 3.28 7.69
CA ALA A 139 -3.99 3.29 6.80
C ALA A 139 -3.00 4.42 7.15
N ALA A 140 -3.48 5.64 7.41
CA ALA A 140 -2.63 6.75 7.82
C ALA A 140 -1.92 6.51 9.17
N LEU A 141 -2.59 5.86 10.13
CA LEU A 141 -1.98 5.46 11.40
C LEU A 141 -0.88 4.42 11.19
N ARG A 142 -1.12 3.41 10.34
CA ARG A 142 -0.13 2.38 10.00
C ARG A 142 1.09 2.98 9.31
N ASP A 143 0.87 3.85 8.32
CA ASP A 143 1.93 4.56 7.61
C ASP A 143 2.76 5.47 8.53
N ALA A 144 2.23 5.82 9.70
CA ALA A 144 2.91 6.63 10.72
C ALA A 144 3.44 5.81 11.91
N GLY A 145 3.42 4.49 11.82
CA GLY A 145 3.97 3.59 12.83
C GLY A 145 3.07 3.36 14.04
N ARG A 146 1.83 3.84 14.00
CA ARG A 146 0.84 3.76 15.08
C ARG A 146 -0.03 2.50 14.95
N TRP A 147 0.61 1.35 14.68
CA TRP A 147 -0.12 0.08 14.50
C TRP A 147 -0.96 -0.36 15.71
N PRO A 148 -0.52 -0.21 16.97
CA PRO A 148 -1.35 -0.60 18.12
C PRO A 148 -2.67 0.18 18.17
N GLU A 149 -2.64 1.47 17.86
CA GLU A 149 -3.84 2.32 17.78
C GLU A 149 -4.74 1.94 16.61
N ALA A 150 -4.15 1.72 15.42
CA ALA A 150 -4.87 1.24 14.26
C ALA A 150 -5.62 -0.07 14.54
N ILE A 151 -4.97 -1.03 15.19
CA ILE A 151 -5.56 -2.34 15.53
C ILE A 151 -6.63 -2.19 16.60
N ALA A 152 -6.40 -1.40 17.64
CA ALA A 152 -7.37 -1.16 18.71
C ALA A 152 -8.66 -0.55 18.13
N LEU A 153 -8.52 0.48 17.30
CA LEU A 153 -9.65 1.15 16.67
C LEU A 153 -10.45 0.22 15.75
N LEU A 154 -9.76 -0.59 14.93
CA LEU A 154 -10.43 -1.57 14.06
C LEU A 154 -11.17 -2.64 14.88
N ARG A 155 -10.62 -3.11 15.99
CA ARG A 155 -11.28 -4.09 16.86
C ARG A 155 -12.53 -3.49 17.48
N GLU A 156 -12.45 -2.29 18.03
CA GLU A 156 -13.61 -1.58 18.62
C GLU A 156 -14.76 -1.46 17.62
N GLU A 157 -14.48 -0.95 16.42
CA GLU A 157 -15.50 -0.76 15.38
C GLU A 157 -16.03 -2.09 14.81
N ARG A 158 -15.16 -3.09 14.65
CA ARG A 158 -15.53 -4.42 14.12
C ARG A 158 -16.38 -5.22 15.11
N ASP A 159 -16.05 -5.19 16.39
CA ASP A 159 -16.65 -6.08 17.39
C ASP A 159 -18.11 -5.71 17.69
N VAL A 160 -18.49 -4.44 17.48
CA VAL A 160 -19.88 -3.97 17.52
C VAL A 160 -20.57 -3.99 16.14
N HIS A 161 -19.85 -4.33 15.07
CA HIS A 161 -20.37 -4.30 13.72
C HIS A 161 -21.33 -5.48 13.47
N PRO A 162 -22.53 -5.24 12.89
CA PRO A 162 -23.46 -6.32 12.60
C PRO A 162 -22.94 -7.27 11.51
N LEU A 163 -23.58 -8.44 11.37
CA LEU A 163 -23.38 -9.39 10.26
C LEU A 163 -24.70 -9.71 9.54
N LYS A 164 -25.62 -8.74 9.45
CA LYS A 164 -27.01 -8.98 9.06
C LYS A 164 -27.19 -9.12 7.55
N ASN A 165 -26.41 -8.38 6.76
CA ASN A 165 -26.50 -8.37 5.30
C ASN A 165 -25.11 -8.43 4.64
N ASP A 166 -25.06 -8.44 3.30
CA ASP A 166 -23.79 -8.54 2.56
C ASP A 166 -22.86 -7.34 2.77
N TRP A 167 -23.39 -6.13 2.90
CA TRP A 167 -22.58 -4.95 3.20
C TRP A 167 -21.94 -5.05 4.58
N ASP A 168 -22.72 -5.45 5.58
CA ASP A 168 -22.24 -5.67 6.95
C ASP A 168 -21.13 -6.74 6.98
N ARG A 169 -21.31 -7.86 6.26
CA ARG A 169 -20.28 -8.91 6.11
C ARG A 169 -19.02 -8.40 5.39
N SER A 170 -19.19 -7.61 4.33
CA SER A 170 -18.07 -7.00 3.59
C SER A 170 -17.25 -6.06 4.47
N GLU A 171 -17.93 -5.25 5.28
CA GLU A 171 -17.30 -4.30 6.20
C GLU A 171 -16.58 -4.99 7.34
N TRP A 172 -17.25 -5.97 7.97
CA TRP A 172 -16.64 -6.80 9.00
C TRP A 172 -15.40 -7.54 8.49
N SER A 173 -15.47 -8.11 7.28
CA SER A 173 -14.33 -8.74 6.61
C SER A 173 -13.22 -7.74 6.32
N SER A 174 -13.55 -6.56 5.77
CA SER A 174 -12.55 -5.54 5.41
C SER A 174 -11.80 -5.02 6.63
N MET A 175 -12.47 -4.82 7.76
CA MET A 175 -11.83 -4.47 9.03
C MET A 175 -10.93 -5.62 9.53
N SER A 176 -11.37 -6.87 9.42
CA SER A 176 -10.57 -8.03 9.84
C SER A 176 -9.32 -8.23 8.98
N LEU A 177 -9.42 -8.04 7.67
CA LEU A 177 -8.27 -8.04 6.76
C LEU A 177 -7.29 -6.92 7.11
N ALA A 178 -7.78 -5.74 7.50
CA ALA A 178 -6.94 -4.62 7.91
C ALA A 178 -6.25 -4.88 9.27
N ILE A 179 -6.92 -5.55 10.22
CA ILE A 179 -6.31 -6.00 11.48
C ILE A 179 -5.17 -6.97 11.19
N ALA A 180 -5.43 -8.02 10.40
CA ALA A 180 -4.43 -9.02 10.04
C ALA A 180 -3.25 -8.39 9.30
N GLY A 181 -3.50 -7.46 8.37
CA GLY A 181 -2.45 -6.70 7.68
C GLY A 181 -1.56 -5.92 8.65
N ALA A 182 -2.15 -5.20 9.61
CA ALA A 182 -1.39 -4.45 10.62
C ALA A 182 -0.64 -5.35 11.62
N GLN A 183 -1.13 -6.56 11.90
CA GLN A 183 -0.41 -7.56 12.69
C GLN A 183 0.80 -8.11 11.91
N ALA A 184 0.60 -8.48 10.64
CA ALA A 184 1.66 -8.98 9.76
C ALA A 184 2.77 -7.94 9.54
N GLU A 185 2.43 -6.67 9.38
CA GLU A 185 3.38 -5.55 9.30
C GLU A 185 4.20 -5.32 10.57
N GLN A 186 3.81 -5.92 11.70
CA GLN A 186 4.61 -5.94 12.93
C GLN A 186 5.34 -7.27 13.12
N GLY A 187 5.37 -8.14 12.09
CA GLY A 187 5.97 -9.47 12.16
C GLY A 187 5.12 -10.50 12.92
N ARG A 188 3.86 -10.17 13.29
CA ARG A 188 2.98 -11.03 14.11
C ARG A 188 2.12 -11.91 13.20
N ILE A 189 2.78 -12.75 12.42
CA ILE A 189 2.14 -13.58 11.37
C ILE A 189 1.15 -14.57 11.97
N ASP A 190 1.45 -15.22 13.09
CA ASP A 190 0.52 -16.16 13.72
C ASP A 190 -0.77 -15.49 14.20
N GLU A 191 -0.68 -14.29 14.77
CA GLU A 191 -1.86 -13.51 15.16
C GLU A 191 -2.68 -13.07 13.94
N ALA A 192 -2.01 -12.71 12.85
CA ALA A 192 -2.67 -12.33 11.60
C ALA A 192 -3.44 -13.52 11.01
N VAL A 193 -2.82 -14.69 10.93
CA VAL A 193 -3.45 -15.93 10.46
C VAL A 193 -4.62 -16.32 11.35
N ALA A 194 -4.46 -16.30 12.68
CA ALA A 194 -5.56 -16.58 13.60
C ALA A 194 -6.77 -15.63 13.42
N THR A 195 -6.50 -14.35 13.14
CA THR A 195 -7.56 -13.38 12.82
C THR A 195 -8.30 -13.74 11.53
N LEU A 196 -7.57 -14.21 10.51
CA LEU A 196 -8.13 -14.61 9.22
C LEU A 196 -8.89 -15.94 9.30
N ASP A 197 -8.44 -16.87 10.14
CA ASP A 197 -9.14 -18.12 10.41
C ASP A 197 -10.46 -17.89 11.14
N ASP A 198 -10.49 -17.04 12.18
CA ASP A 198 -11.74 -16.60 12.83
C ASP A 198 -12.67 -15.91 11.82
N THR A 199 -12.09 -15.10 10.91
CA THR A 199 -12.84 -14.43 9.84
C THR A 199 -13.49 -15.45 8.89
N ALA A 200 -12.73 -16.42 8.40
CA ALA A 200 -13.23 -17.46 7.51
C ALA A 200 -14.30 -18.32 8.19
N ALA A 201 -14.08 -18.70 9.46
CA ALA A 201 -15.02 -19.49 10.25
C ALA A 201 -16.35 -18.75 10.46
N ARG A 202 -16.32 -17.46 10.84
CA ARG A 202 -17.53 -16.66 11.07
C ARG A 202 -18.33 -16.37 9.81
N LEU A 203 -17.64 -16.18 8.67
CA LEU A 203 -18.28 -15.82 7.40
C LEU A 203 -18.67 -17.03 6.55
N GLY A 204 -18.28 -18.24 6.95
CA GLY A 204 -18.67 -19.51 6.31
C GLY A 204 -18.33 -19.55 4.82
N ALA A 205 -19.12 -20.29 4.03
CA ALA A 205 -18.93 -20.39 2.58
C ALA A 205 -19.37 -19.11 1.85
N SER A 206 -18.61 -18.02 2.01
CA SER A 206 -18.84 -16.72 1.36
C SER A 206 -17.60 -16.22 0.62
N PRO A 207 -17.75 -15.29 -0.35
CA PRO A 207 -16.61 -14.63 -1.01
C PRO A 207 -15.63 -13.98 -0.03
N TYR A 208 -16.13 -13.52 1.13
CA TYR A 208 -15.32 -12.88 2.15
C TYR A 208 -14.43 -13.87 2.91
N ALA A 209 -14.92 -15.10 3.16
CA ALA A 209 -14.10 -16.16 3.73
C ALA A 209 -13.03 -16.64 2.73
N ILE A 210 -13.34 -16.70 1.43
CA ILE A 210 -12.35 -16.99 0.38
C ILE A 210 -11.22 -15.96 0.42
N ASN A 211 -11.57 -14.67 0.53
CA ASN A 211 -10.57 -13.61 0.66
C ASN A 211 -9.71 -13.75 1.93
N ALA A 212 -10.30 -14.14 3.05
CA ALA A 212 -9.58 -14.37 4.30
C ALA A 212 -8.57 -15.52 4.17
N GLU A 213 -8.99 -16.65 3.59
CA GLU A 213 -8.14 -17.81 3.33
C GLU A 213 -7.00 -17.48 2.34
N LEU A 214 -7.31 -16.77 1.26
CA LEU A 214 -6.30 -16.36 0.28
C LEU A 214 -5.27 -15.41 0.90
N GLN A 215 -5.71 -14.50 1.78
CA GLN A 215 -4.82 -13.57 2.48
C GLN A 215 -3.96 -14.31 3.52
N ALA A 216 -4.50 -15.32 4.21
CA ALA A 216 -3.73 -16.15 5.14
C ALA A 216 -2.63 -16.92 4.38
N ALA A 217 -2.99 -17.54 3.25
CA ALA A 217 -2.04 -18.20 2.37
C ALA A 217 -0.94 -17.23 1.91
N SER A 218 -1.32 -16.02 1.49
CA SER A 218 -0.34 -15.03 1.02
C SER A 218 0.61 -14.56 2.12
N MET A 219 0.11 -14.29 3.34
CA MET A 219 0.94 -13.88 4.48
C MET A 219 1.90 -14.99 4.92
N LEU A 220 1.43 -16.23 5.00
CA LEU A 220 2.26 -17.39 5.31
C LEU A 220 3.35 -17.59 4.25
N ALA A 221 2.98 -17.50 2.97
CA ALA A 221 3.94 -17.65 1.87
C ALA A 221 5.01 -16.55 1.88
N LEU A 222 4.62 -15.28 2.10
CA LEU A 222 5.57 -14.17 2.24
C LEU A 222 6.54 -14.37 3.41
N ALA A 223 6.06 -14.98 4.51
CA ALA A 223 6.89 -15.35 5.66
C ALA A 223 7.76 -16.61 5.41
N GLY A 224 7.72 -17.21 4.22
CA GLY A 224 8.45 -18.43 3.89
C GLY A 224 7.83 -19.73 4.42
N ARG A 225 6.61 -19.68 4.98
CA ARG A 225 5.87 -20.83 5.54
C ARG A 225 5.01 -21.50 4.47
N TYR A 226 5.64 -21.92 3.37
CA TYR A 226 4.94 -22.37 2.16
C TYR A 226 4.08 -23.62 2.36
N ALA A 227 4.55 -24.58 3.18
CA ALA A 227 3.80 -25.79 3.50
C ALA A 227 2.50 -25.48 4.26
N GLU A 228 2.53 -24.48 5.15
CA GLU A 228 1.34 -24.00 5.87
C GLU A 228 0.45 -23.15 4.97
N ALA A 229 1.01 -22.36 4.05
CA ALA A 229 0.24 -21.58 3.09
C ALA A 229 -0.60 -22.44 2.14
N SER A 230 -0.07 -23.58 1.69
CA SER A 230 -0.72 -24.47 0.72
C SER A 230 -2.16 -24.86 1.08
N PRO A 231 -2.47 -25.40 2.27
CA PRO A 231 -3.83 -25.78 2.62
C PRO A 231 -4.82 -24.60 2.65
N HIS A 232 -4.39 -23.39 3.07
CA HIS A 232 -5.24 -22.19 2.99
C HIS A 232 -5.57 -21.85 1.53
N PHE A 233 -4.55 -21.85 0.66
CA PHE A 233 -4.74 -21.61 -0.77
C PHE A 233 -5.70 -22.64 -1.39
N ASP A 234 -5.47 -23.93 -1.13
CA ASP A 234 -6.28 -25.00 -1.70
C ASP A 234 -7.75 -24.92 -1.24
N ARG A 235 -8.02 -24.49 0.00
CA ARG A 235 -9.38 -24.21 0.47
C ARG A 235 -9.99 -23.03 -0.27
N ALA A 236 -9.26 -21.93 -0.42
CA ALA A 236 -9.72 -20.75 -1.14
C ALA A 236 -10.04 -21.06 -2.61
N GLU A 237 -9.17 -21.80 -3.31
CA GLU A 237 -9.35 -22.19 -4.71
C GLU A 237 -10.56 -23.09 -4.91
N ARG A 238 -10.71 -24.14 -4.08
CA ARG A 238 -11.88 -25.03 -4.13
C ARG A 238 -13.17 -24.27 -3.86
N ALA A 239 -13.18 -23.43 -2.83
CA ALA A 239 -14.36 -22.62 -2.50
C ALA A 239 -14.69 -21.66 -3.64
N PHE A 240 -13.70 -20.99 -4.22
CA PHE A 240 -13.90 -20.08 -5.34
C PHE A 240 -14.48 -20.79 -6.57
N ALA A 241 -14.01 -21.99 -6.91
CA ALA A 241 -14.53 -22.77 -8.02
C ALA A 241 -16.06 -23.01 -7.92
N THR A 242 -16.60 -23.14 -6.70
CA THR A 242 -18.05 -23.33 -6.49
C THR A 242 -18.88 -22.07 -6.75
N VAL A 243 -18.29 -20.89 -6.56
CA VAL A 243 -18.98 -19.59 -6.69
C VAL A 243 -18.60 -18.81 -7.94
N ALA A 244 -17.54 -19.21 -8.65
CA ALA A 244 -16.94 -18.47 -9.77
C ALA A 244 -17.96 -18.05 -10.86
N LYS A 245 -18.94 -18.91 -11.17
CA LYS A 245 -19.99 -18.61 -12.18
C LYS A 245 -20.95 -17.50 -11.76
N ARG A 246 -21.07 -17.24 -10.47
CA ARG A 246 -21.99 -16.24 -9.88
C ARG A 246 -21.25 -15.06 -9.27
N ALA A 247 -19.93 -15.17 -9.09
CA ALA A 247 -19.10 -14.14 -8.52
C ALA A 247 -18.96 -12.96 -9.51
N GLN A 248 -19.14 -11.75 -9.00
CA GLN A 248 -18.73 -10.55 -9.73
C GLN A 248 -17.21 -10.43 -9.63
N VAL A 249 -16.51 -10.89 -10.66
CA VAL A 249 -15.04 -10.82 -10.74
C VAL A 249 -14.65 -9.59 -11.55
N VAL A 250 -13.69 -8.81 -11.04
CA VAL A 250 -13.08 -7.74 -11.82
C VAL A 250 -12.29 -8.39 -12.96
N PRO A 251 -12.54 -8.04 -14.24
CA PRO A 251 -11.81 -8.61 -15.37
C PRO A 251 -10.29 -8.52 -15.16
N GLY A 252 -9.58 -9.61 -15.46
CA GLY A 252 -8.13 -9.72 -15.25
C GLY A 252 -7.70 -9.99 -13.81
N ALA A 253 -8.53 -9.75 -12.78
CA ALA A 253 -8.08 -9.83 -11.38
C ALA A 253 -7.74 -11.24 -10.88
N MET A 254 -8.10 -12.29 -11.63
CA MET A 254 -7.77 -13.67 -11.28
C MET A 254 -6.26 -13.94 -11.22
N VAL A 255 -5.44 -13.11 -11.87
CA VAL A 255 -3.97 -13.22 -11.75
C VAL A 255 -3.47 -13.07 -10.31
N GLN A 256 -4.26 -12.49 -9.40
CA GLN A 256 -3.92 -12.41 -7.98
C GLN A 256 -3.89 -13.79 -7.31
N PHE A 257 -4.78 -14.72 -7.70
CA PHE A 257 -4.71 -16.12 -7.26
C PHE A 257 -3.43 -16.78 -7.79
N ASP A 258 -3.13 -16.56 -9.07
CA ASP A 258 -1.93 -17.10 -9.71
C ASP A 258 -0.65 -16.60 -9.01
N THR A 259 -0.62 -15.34 -8.53
CA THR A 259 0.51 -14.78 -7.78
C THR A 259 0.78 -15.56 -6.49
N VAL A 260 -0.26 -15.79 -5.68
CA VAL A 260 -0.12 -16.54 -4.42
C VAL A 260 0.26 -17.98 -4.71
N ARG A 261 -0.38 -18.61 -5.71
CA ARG A 261 -0.08 -19.99 -6.11
C ARG A 261 1.36 -20.14 -6.60
N ALA A 262 1.85 -19.22 -7.42
CA ALA A 262 3.22 -19.23 -7.91
C ALA A 262 4.22 -19.22 -6.75
N CYS A 263 4.00 -18.34 -5.76
CA CYS A 263 4.86 -18.30 -4.59
C CYS A 263 4.84 -19.60 -3.78
N VAL A 264 3.65 -20.12 -3.48
CA VAL A 264 3.51 -21.39 -2.73
C VAL A 264 4.19 -22.53 -3.48
N LEU A 265 3.95 -22.67 -4.79
CA LEU A 265 4.56 -23.73 -5.60
C LEU A 265 6.09 -23.61 -5.65
N HIS A 266 6.61 -22.40 -5.84
CA HIS A 266 8.05 -22.16 -5.85
C HIS A 266 8.68 -22.59 -4.52
N GLY A 267 8.11 -22.14 -3.40
CA GLY A 267 8.60 -22.47 -2.07
C GLY A 267 8.49 -23.95 -1.70
N LEU A 268 7.62 -24.70 -2.39
CA LEU A 268 7.52 -26.16 -2.31
C LEU A 268 8.42 -26.90 -3.32
N GLY A 269 9.31 -26.19 -4.03
CA GLY A 269 10.24 -26.76 -5.02
C GLY A 269 9.63 -27.02 -6.40
N ARG A 270 8.37 -26.64 -6.64
CA ARG A 270 7.66 -26.80 -7.93
C ARG A 270 7.90 -25.58 -8.83
N THR A 271 9.17 -25.28 -9.08
CA THR A 271 9.62 -24.04 -9.72
C THR A 271 9.16 -23.87 -11.16
N ALA A 272 9.10 -24.96 -11.95
CA ALA A 272 8.61 -24.92 -13.33
C ALA A 272 7.13 -24.50 -13.41
N GLU A 273 6.30 -24.99 -12.49
CA GLU A 273 4.89 -24.64 -12.43
C GLU A 273 4.71 -23.19 -11.96
N ALA A 274 5.49 -22.74 -10.98
CA ALA A 274 5.51 -21.35 -10.56
C ALA A 274 5.89 -20.42 -11.73
N ALA A 275 6.93 -20.76 -12.50
CA ALA A 275 7.35 -19.99 -13.67
C ALA A 275 6.26 -19.88 -14.74
N ALA A 276 5.52 -20.97 -14.99
CA ALA A 276 4.40 -20.95 -15.93
C ALA A 276 3.28 -20.00 -15.47
N LEU A 277 2.99 -19.94 -14.17
CA LEU A 277 2.02 -18.98 -13.61
C LEU A 277 2.49 -17.53 -13.77
N LEU A 278 3.76 -17.24 -13.49
CA LEU A 278 4.33 -15.90 -13.64
C LEU A 278 4.25 -15.41 -15.09
N ALA A 279 4.53 -16.28 -16.06
CA ALA A 279 4.39 -15.96 -17.48
C ALA A 279 2.94 -15.60 -17.84
N ARG A 280 1.94 -16.29 -17.26
CA ARG A 280 0.52 -15.94 -17.46
C ARG A 280 0.18 -14.58 -16.87
N ILE A 281 0.73 -14.23 -15.70
CA ILE A 281 0.51 -12.92 -15.07
C ILE A 281 1.09 -11.79 -15.93
N ASP A 282 2.30 -11.99 -16.48
CA ASP A 282 2.98 -11.00 -17.32
C ASP A 282 2.26 -10.73 -18.64
N GLN A 283 1.63 -11.77 -19.22
CA GLN A 283 0.90 -11.67 -20.48
C GLN A 283 -0.57 -11.22 -20.32
N ALA A 284 -1.10 -11.26 -19.10
CA ALA A 284 -2.49 -10.88 -18.85
C ALA A 284 -2.69 -9.36 -18.97
N ALA A 285 -3.90 -8.97 -19.38
CA ALA A 285 -4.33 -7.57 -19.25
C ALA A 285 -4.35 -7.18 -17.76
N SER A 286 -3.85 -5.99 -17.43
CA SER A 286 -3.92 -5.48 -16.06
C SER A 286 -5.38 -5.23 -15.67
N PRO A 287 -5.79 -5.61 -14.45
CA PRO A 287 -7.15 -5.39 -14.00
C PRO A 287 -7.42 -3.89 -13.81
N GLU A 288 -8.58 -3.43 -14.27
CA GLU A 288 -9.01 -2.04 -14.12
C GLU A 288 -10.32 -1.96 -13.33
N SER A 289 -10.33 -1.12 -12.28
CA SER A 289 -11.56 -0.80 -11.56
C SER A 289 -11.48 0.56 -10.89
N ARG A 290 -12.44 1.44 -11.22
CA ARG A 290 -12.62 2.72 -10.50
C ARG A 290 -13.05 2.53 -9.04
N ARG A 291 -13.66 1.38 -8.72
CA ARG A 291 -14.20 1.08 -7.39
C ARG A 291 -13.17 0.43 -6.49
N TYR A 292 -12.47 -0.60 -6.98
CA TYR A 292 -11.65 -1.47 -6.16
C TYR A 292 -10.14 -1.21 -6.25
N ALA A 293 -9.66 -0.37 -7.16
CA ALA A 293 -8.22 -0.06 -7.30
C ALA A 293 -7.31 -1.33 -7.22
N PRO A 294 -7.56 -2.36 -8.06
CA PRO A 294 -6.75 -3.57 -8.05
C PRO A 294 -5.29 -3.24 -8.38
N PRO A 295 -4.33 -3.97 -7.81
CA PRO A 295 -2.92 -3.78 -8.16
C PRO A 295 -2.69 -4.12 -9.64
N PRO A 296 -1.86 -3.35 -10.36
CA PRO A 296 -1.44 -3.70 -11.71
C PRO A 296 -0.57 -4.97 -11.70
N ASN A 297 -0.46 -5.64 -12.84
CA ASN A 297 0.24 -6.94 -12.92
C ASN A 297 1.72 -6.84 -12.54
N ARG A 298 2.37 -5.71 -12.83
CA ARG A 298 3.77 -5.50 -12.45
C ARG A 298 4.00 -5.58 -10.94
N ASP A 299 3.10 -5.01 -10.14
CA ASP A 299 3.18 -5.02 -8.67
C ASP A 299 2.98 -6.45 -8.14
N LEU A 300 2.15 -7.24 -8.84
CA LEU A 300 1.94 -8.66 -8.52
C LEU A 300 3.18 -9.51 -8.83
N ILE A 301 3.87 -9.24 -9.95
CA ILE A 301 5.11 -9.94 -10.31
C ILE A 301 6.24 -9.56 -9.34
N GLU A 302 6.38 -8.28 -8.98
CA GLU A 302 7.32 -7.84 -7.95
C GLU A 302 7.07 -8.57 -6.63
N ARG A 303 5.81 -8.59 -6.17
CA ARG A 303 5.41 -9.30 -4.94
C ARG A 303 5.71 -10.80 -5.02
N ALA A 304 5.50 -11.43 -6.18
CA ALA A 304 5.86 -12.83 -6.37
C ALA A 304 7.36 -13.06 -6.23
N ALA A 305 8.20 -12.25 -6.89
CA ALA A 305 9.66 -12.36 -6.81
C ALA A 305 10.17 -12.20 -5.37
N ILE A 306 9.61 -11.25 -4.62
CA ILE A 306 9.89 -11.07 -3.19
C ILE A 306 9.51 -12.33 -2.39
N CYS A 307 8.30 -12.85 -2.62
CA CYS A 307 7.76 -14.02 -1.91
C CYS A 307 8.57 -15.31 -2.18
N MET A 308 9.02 -15.48 -3.42
CA MET A 308 9.88 -16.61 -3.84
C MET A 308 11.34 -16.46 -3.39
N LYS A 309 11.71 -15.31 -2.82
CA LYS A 309 13.09 -14.96 -2.45
C LYS A 309 14.05 -15.01 -3.63
N ASP A 310 13.56 -14.65 -4.81
CA ASP A 310 14.29 -14.68 -6.08
C ASP A 310 14.83 -13.28 -6.40
N ALA A 311 16.10 -13.05 -6.03
CA ALA A 311 16.76 -11.77 -6.22
C ALA A 311 16.99 -11.42 -7.70
N GLU A 312 17.19 -12.42 -8.56
CA GLU A 312 17.43 -12.21 -10.00
C GLU A 312 16.13 -11.81 -10.70
N ALA A 313 15.03 -12.53 -10.41
CA ALA A 313 13.71 -12.19 -10.92
C ALA A 313 13.28 -10.79 -10.42
N LEU A 314 13.52 -10.47 -9.14
CA LEU A 314 13.19 -9.17 -8.58
C LEU A 314 13.97 -8.04 -9.25
N ALA A 315 15.29 -8.21 -9.44
CA ALA A 315 16.10 -7.22 -10.14
C ALA A 315 15.69 -7.04 -11.61
N ALA A 316 15.28 -8.12 -12.28
CA ALA A 316 14.76 -8.06 -13.65
C ALA A 316 13.45 -7.27 -13.73
N VAL A 317 12.53 -7.48 -12.77
CA VAL A 317 11.27 -6.71 -12.65
C VAL A 317 11.58 -5.23 -12.43
N TRP A 318 12.45 -4.90 -11.47
CA TRP A 318 12.83 -3.51 -11.21
C TRP A 318 13.47 -2.84 -12.42
N ARG A 319 14.37 -3.53 -13.12
CA ARG A 319 15.03 -3.00 -14.33
C ARG A 319 14.01 -2.68 -15.41
N ARG A 320 13.13 -3.64 -15.73
CA ARG A 320 12.05 -3.46 -16.72
C ARG A 320 11.14 -2.30 -16.35
N ASP A 321 10.76 -2.21 -15.08
CA ASP A 321 9.79 -1.22 -14.62
C ASP A 321 10.40 0.19 -14.57
N LEU A 322 11.70 0.34 -14.28
CA LEU A 322 12.40 1.63 -14.32
C LEU A 322 12.40 2.27 -15.72
N GLU A 323 12.43 1.46 -16.79
CA GLU A 323 12.39 1.96 -18.18
C GLU A 323 11.03 2.58 -18.56
N ARG A 324 9.94 2.08 -17.96
CA ARG A 324 8.55 2.43 -18.30
C ARG A 324 7.77 3.00 -17.13
N LEU A 325 8.49 3.62 -16.20
CA LEU A 325 7.94 3.91 -14.89
C LEU A 325 6.99 5.12 -14.94
N PRO A 326 5.70 4.97 -14.58
CA PRO A 326 4.82 6.11 -14.40
C PRO A 326 5.26 6.93 -13.20
N VAL A 327 4.88 8.21 -13.18
CA VAL A 327 5.18 9.07 -12.05
C VAL A 327 4.55 8.54 -10.77
N GLY A 328 5.30 8.55 -9.67
CA GLY A 328 4.80 8.15 -8.35
C GLY A 328 4.71 6.63 -8.13
N SER A 329 5.38 5.81 -8.95
CA SER A 329 5.38 4.35 -8.77
C SER A 329 5.98 3.93 -7.43
N ALA A 330 5.28 3.05 -6.71
CA ALA A 330 5.72 2.51 -5.42
C ALA A 330 7.03 1.71 -5.50
N MET A 331 7.40 1.19 -6.68
CA MET A 331 8.66 0.49 -6.88
C MET A 331 9.88 1.36 -6.54
N LEU A 332 9.83 2.68 -6.78
CA LEU A 332 10.89 3.62 -6.40
C LEU A 332 11.08 3.73 -4.88
N VAL A 333 10.09 3.32 -4.10
CA VAL A 333 10.17 3.23 -2.63
C VAL A 333 10.77 1.88 -2.24
N THR A 334 10.24 0.77 -2.77
CA THR A 334 10.70 -0.60 -2.43
C THR A 334 12.18 -0.83 -2.74
N VAL A 335 12.66 -0.29 -3.86
CA VAL A 335 14.05 -0.45 -4.31
C VAL A 335 15.05 0.31 -3.43
N GLN A 336 14.61 1.26 -2.60
CA GLN A 336 15.52 2.07 -1.77
C GLN A 336 16.33 1.20 -0.80
N PRO A 337 17.65 1.43 -0.66
CA PRO A 337 18.48 0.75 0.33
C PRO A 337 17.96 0.90 1.76
N GLY A 338 17.31 2.02 2.09
CA GLY A 338 16.70 2.24 3.41
C GLY A 338 15.38 1.49 3.64
N PHE A 339 14.74 0.96 2.60
CA PHE A 339 13.43 0.30 2.71
C PHE A 339 13.55 -1.09 3.33
N ARG A 340 12.73 -1.35 4.34
CA ARG A 340 12.67 -2.58 5.12
C ARG A 340 11.20 -2.89 5.44
N GLN A 341 10.79 -4.15 5.31
CA GLN A 341 9.46 -4.64 5.71
C GLN A 341 9.63 -5.97 6.44
N PRO A 342 8.89 -6.29 7.52
CA PRO A 342 9.25 -7.43 8.38
C PRO A 342 9.03 -8.78 7.71
N TYR A 343 8.08 -8.86 6.76
CA TYR A 343 7.82 -10.07 5.98
C TYR A 343 8.55 -10.06 4.62
N TYR A 344 9.46 -9.12 4.37
CA TYR A 344 10.34 -9.15 3.20
C TYR A 344 11.72 -9.67 3.61
N ASP A 345 12.24 -10.61 2.84
CA ASP A 345 13.57 -11.16 3.04
C ASP A 345 14.64 -10.10 2.71
N ALA A 346 15.23 -9.51 3.75
CA ALA A 346 16.20 -8.42 3.59
C ALA A 346 17.39 -8.82 2.71
N ALA A 347 17.90 -10.05 2.85
CA ALA A 347 19.00 -10.57 2.04
C ALA A 347 18.63 -10.67 0.55
N THR A 348 17.39 -11.00 0.23
CA THR A 348 16.88 -11.01 -1.16
C THR A 348 16.81 -9.58 -1.72
N LEU A 349 16.27 -8.63 -0.96
CA LEU A 349 16.21 -7.24 -1.39
C LEU A 349 17.61 -6.65 -1.65
N GLU A 350 18.56 -6.87 -0.73
CA GLU A 350 19.93 -6.38 -0.91
C GLU A 350 20.63 -7.02 -2.10
N ARG A 351 20.45 -8.33 -2.33
CA ARG A 351 20.99 -9.00 -3.52
C ARG A 351 20.37 -8.46 -4.80
N ALA A 352 19.06 -8.25 -4.84
CA ALA A 352 18.39 -7.68 -6.00
C ALA A 352 18.88 -6.26 -6.30
N ARG A 353 19.10 -5.43 -5.27
CA ARG A 353 19.69 -4.09 -5.41
C ARG A 353 21.12 -4.15 -5.94
N ALA A 354 21.93 -5.10 -5.47
CA ALA A 354 23.29 -5.30 -5.97
C ALA A 354 23.30 -5.68 -7.47
N ILE A 355 22.36 -6.51 -7.92
CA ILE A 355 22.20 -6.89 -9.34
C ILE A 355 21.69 -5.71 -10.17
N LEU A 356 20.76 -4.93 -9.63
CA LEU A 356 20.18 -3.77 -10.31
C LEU A 356 21.19 -2.62 -10.45
N GLY A 357 21.97 -2.37 -9.39
CA GLY A 357 22.78 -1.16 -9.23
C GLY A 357 21.91 0.06 -8.88
N ALA A 358 22.25 1.22 -9.46
CA ALA A 358 21.46 2.45 -9.32
C ALA A 358 21.23 3.15 -10.68
N PRO A 359 20.61 2.45 -11.65
CA PRO A 359 20.40 3.00 -12.98
C PRO A 359 19.40 4.17 -12.93
N PRO A 360 19.56 5.19 -13.80
CA PRO A 360 18.50 6.18 -14.00
C PRO A 360 17.15 5.49 -14.32
N PRO A 361 16.02 6.04 -13.86
CA PRO A 361 15.85 7.31 -13.16
C PRO A 361 16.01 7.23 -11.63
N LEU A 362 16.46 6.12 -11.05
CA LEU A 362 16.50 5.93 -9.60
C LEU A 362 17.43 6.94 -8.90
N ARG A 363 16.90 7.67 -7.92
CA ARG A 363 17.65 8.42 -6.90
C ARG A 363 17.61 7.66 -5.59
N ILE A 364 18.77 7.46 -4.99
CA ILE A 364 18.87 6.97 -3.62
C ILE A 364 18.52 8.11 -2.66
N LEU A 365 17.51 7.88 -1.82
CA LEU A 365 17.08 8.85 -0.83
C LEU A 365 18.08 8.90 0.34
N PRO A 366 18.39 10.10 0.86
CA PRO A 366 19.17 10.23 2.10
C PRO A 366 18.49 9.58 3.31
N ASP A 367 19.29 9.21 4.32
CA ASP A 367 18.83 8.51 5.54
C ASP A 367 17.72 9.23 6.31
N ARG A 368 17.60 10.55 6.18
CA ARG A 368 16.50 11.32 6.78
C ARG A 368 15.11 10.87 6.32
N TYR A 369 14.99 10.23 5.15
CA TYR A 369 13.73 9.65 4.68
C TYR A 369 13.54 8.19 5.11
N ALA A 370 14.50 7.58 5.79
CA ALA A 370 14.38 6.19 6.26
C ALA A 370 13.13 5.96 7.14
N PRO A 371 12.73 6.87 8.06
CA PRO A 371 11.46 6.72 8.76
C PRO A 371 10.27 6.65 7.80
N ALA A 372 10.20 7.55 6.82
CA ALA A 372 9.11 7.57 5.84
C ALA A 372 9.05 6.31 4.96
N LEU A 373 10.21 5.76 4.59
CA LEU A 373 10.30 4.50 3.84
C LEU A 373 9.82 3.29 4.64
N ASN A 374 9.82 3.38 5.98
CA ASN A 374 9.57 2.27 6.89
C ASN A 374 8.37 2.53 7.80
N SER A 375 7.48 3.42 7.41
CA SER A 375 6.28 3.76 8.19
C SER A 375 6.60 4.20 9.63
N TRP A 376 7.67 4.97 9.84
CA TRP A 376 8.15 5.49 11.13
C TRP A 376 8.32 4.43 12.24
N ARG A 377 8.60 3.18 11.88
CA ARG A 377 8.96 2.13 12.85
C ARG A 377 10.35 2.29 13.44
#